data_AF-A0A947BYV6-F1
#
_entry.id   AF-A0A947BYV6-F1
#
_cell.length_a   1.000
_cell.length_b   1.000
_cell.length_c   1.000
_cell.angle_alpha   90.00
_cell.angle_beta   90.00
_cell.angle_gamma   90.00
#
_symmetry.space_group_name_H-M   'P 1'
#
loop_
_entity.id
_entity.type
_entity.pdbx_description
1 polymer ?
#
loop_
_entity_poly.entity_id
_entity_poly.type
_entity_poly.pdbx_seq_one_letter_code
_entity_poly.pdbx_strand_id
1 'polypeptide(L)'
;FYGWPYVYYGTYPDPFHANANSAKVQDAQQRARVPDLALGGHSVPLGLRFYRGDAFPEKYRLGAFVARRGGVGRADFLGYDVVFVPFEVGSPTGVVEPFLTGFIADRELGTVRGRPVGVAELADGSLLISDDAGNAIWRVRYVGD
;
A
#
# COMPACT_ATOMS: atom_id res chain seq x y z
N PHE A 1 2.67 14.57 -13.22
CA PHE A 1 3.08 13.40 -14.01
C PHE A 1 4.15 12.65 -13.22
N TYR A 2 4.03 11.33 -13.07
CA TYR A 2 4.92 10.50 -12.25
C TYR A 2 5.88 9.63 -13.09
N GLY A 3 6.02 9.90 -14.38
CA GLY A 3 7.06 9.30 -15.22
C GLY A 3 6.64 8.13 -16.10
N TRP A 4 5.58 7.39 -15.74
CA TRP A 4 5.12 6.23 -16.52
C TRP A 4 4.73 6.60 -17.97
N PRO A 5 5.15 5.84 -19.01
CA PRO A 5 5.90 4.58 -18.97
C PRO A 5 7.43 4.70 -19.04
N TYR A 6 7.97 5.92 -19.05
CA TYR A 6 9.38 6.15 -19.42
C TYR A 6 10.34 6.15 -18.24
N VAL A 7 9.90 6.60 -17.06
CA VAL A 7 10.71 6.66 -15.84
C VAL A 7 9.90 6.27 -14.62
N TYR A 8 10.56 5.66 -13.64
CA TYR A 8 10.06 5.34 -12.32
C TYR A 8 10.69 6.29 -11.30
N TYR A 9 9.96 6.60 -10.21
CA TYR A 9 10.50 7.35 -9.07
C TYR A 9 11.21 8.66 -9.48
N GLY A 10 10.63 9.39 -10.44
CA GLY A 10 11.19 10.63 -10.98
C GLY A 10 12.31 10.42 -11.99
N THR A 11 13.37 9.68 -11.65
CA THR A 11 14.61 9.69 -12.45
C THR A 11 15.04 8.34 -13.01
N TYR A 12 14.51 7.21 -12.54
CA TYR A 12 14.98 5.89 -12.93
C TYR A 12 14.40 5.49 -14.29
N PRO A 13 15.21 5.32 -15.34
CA PRO A 13 14.71 4.96 -16.66
C PRO A 13 14.05 3.59 -16.67
N ASP A 14 12.95 3.46 -17.41
CA ASP A 14 12.48 2.14 -17.82
C ASP A 14 13.49 1.50 -18.80
N PRO A 15 13.99 0.28 -18.55
CA PRO A 15 15.04 -0.33 -19.38
C PRO A 15 14.63 -0.54 -20.85
N PHE A 16 13.35 -0.84 -21.11
CA PHE A 16 12.86 -1.00 -22.47
C PHE A 16 12.83 0.35 -23.18
N HIS A 17 12.26 1.38 -22.55
CA HIS A 17 12.17 2.71 -23.14
C HIS A 17 13.51 3.46 -23.20
N ALA A 18 14.45 3.16 -22.31
CA ALA A 18 15.81 3.73 -22.38
C ALA A 18 16.47 3.39 -23.73
N ASN A 19 16.23 2.18 -24.25
CA ASN A 19 16.75 1.74 -25.54
C ASN A 19 15.85 2.18 -26.71
N ALA A 20 14.53 2.02 -26.59
CA ALA A 20 13.61 2.20 -27.71
C ALA A 20 13.10 3.65 -27.88
N ASN A 21 13.17 4.48 -26.83
CA ASN A 21 12.53 5.80 -26.75
C ASN A 21 13.38 6.81 -25.94
N SER A 22 14.70 6.81 -26.11
CA SER A 22 15.66 7.57 -25.27
C SER A 22 15.32 9.06 -25.12
N ALA A 23 14.88 9.74 -26.18
CA ALA A 23 14.47 11.16 -26.10
C ALA A 23 13.26 11.38 -25.18
N LYS A 24 12.28 10.45 -25.19
CA LYS A 24 11.10 10.53 -24.30
C LYS A 24 11.48 10.25 -22.85
N VAL A 25 12.45 9.36 -22.62
CA VAL A 25 13.01 9.10 -21.30
C VAL A 25 13.68 10.36 -20.76
N GLN A 26 14.53 11.03 -21.55
CA GLN A 26 15.22 12.25 -21.13
C GLN A 26 14.22 13.37 -20.77
N ASP A 27 13.18 13.58 -21.59
CA ASP A 27 12.11 14.53 -21.26
C ASP A 27 11.36 14.14 -19.98
N ALA A 28 11.04 12.85 -19.81
CA ALA A 28 10.35 12.37 -18.62
C ALA A 28 11.18 12.56 -17.34
N GLN A 29 12.50 12.33 -17.37
CA GLN A 29 13.40 12.54 -16.22
C GLN A 29 13.40 13.99 -15.72
N GLN A 30 13.14 14.97 -16.60
CA GLN A 30 13.10 16.39 -16.23
C GLN A 30 11.78 16.83 -15.60
N ARG A 31 10.69 16.08 -15.84
CA ARG A 31 9.32 16.49 -15.47
C ARG A 31 8.64 15.56 -14.48
N ALA A 32 9.13 14.33 -14.33
CA ALA A 32 8.52 13.33 -13.47
C ALA A 32 8.74 13.68 -11.99
N ARG A 33 7.66 13.56 -11.21
CA ARG A 33 7.69 13.75 -9.76
C ARG A 33 8.06 12.45 -9.07
N VAL A 34 8.75 12.58 -7.94
CA VAL A 34 8.91 11.49 -6.97
C VAL A 34 7.59 11.36 -6.18
N PRO A 35 7.07 10.16 -5.94
CA PRO A 35 5.91 9.97 -5.08
C PRO A 35 6.20 10.35 -3.63
N ASP A 36 5.20 10.88 -2.93
CA ASP A 36 5.33 11.36 -1.55
C ASP A 36 5.57 10.20 -0.54
N LEU A 37 5.17 8.98 -0.91
CA LEU A 37 5.41 7.77 -0.12
C LEU A 37 5.65 6.56 -1.02
N ALA A 38 6.69 5.80 -0.68
CA ALA A 38 6.98 4.49 -1.26
C ALA A 38 6.40 3.37 -0.38
N LEU A 39 5.61 2.47 -0.97
CA LEU A 39 5.10 1.27 -0.27
C LEU A 39 5.92 0.00 -0.57
N GLY A 40 7.03 0.18 -1.31
CA GLY A 40 7.94 -0.85 -1.78
C GLY A 40 7.42 -1.67 -2.96
N GLY A 41 8.38 -2.19 -3.74
CA GLY A 41 8.10 -2.95 -4.97
C GLY A 41 7.31 -4.23 -4.70
N HIS A 42 6.40 -4.59 -5.61
CA HIS A 42 5.56 -5.79 -5.50
C HIS A 42 4.64 -5.86 -4.26
N SER A 43 4.43 -4.77 -3.51
CA SER A 43 3.45 -4.73 -2.41
C SER A 43 1.98 -4.77 -2.87
N VAL A 44 1.73 -4.40 -4.13
CA VAL A 44 0.39 -4.41 -4.78
C VAL A 44 -0.69 -3.76 -3.90
N PRO A 45 -0.57 -2.45 -3.60
CA PRO A 45 -1.61 -1.73 -2.87
C PRO A 45 -2.87 -1.61 -3.73
N LEU A 46 -4.00 -2.15 -3.26
CA LEU A 46 -5.27 -2.14 -3.99
C LEU A 46 -6.41 -1.42 -3.28
N GLY A 47 -6.24 -1.13 -1.99
CA GLY A 47 -7.24 -0.45 -1.19
C GLY A 47 -6.60 0.65 -0.37
N LEU A 48 -7.26 1.80 -0.31
CA LEU A 48 -6.84 2.93 0.51
C LEU A 48 -8.07 3.59 1.12
N ARG A 49 -8.01 3.88 2.42
CA ARG A 49 -9.05 4.62 3.13
C ARG A 49 -8.43 5.59 4.14
N PHE A 50 -8.67 6.88 3.95
CA PHE A 50 -8.44 7.85 5.02
C PHE A 50 -9.45 7.63 6.14
N TYR A 51 -8.96 7.53 7.37
CA TYR A 51 -9.80 7.31 8.54
C TYR A 51 -10.48 8.61 8.97
N ARG A 52 -11.78 8.56 9.23
CA ARG A 52 -12.58 9.73 9.62
C ARG A 52 -13.25 9.57 10.98
N GLY A 53 -13.39 8.34 11.47
CA GLY A 53 -13.88 8.03 12.79
C GLY A 53 -12.89 8.34 13.90
N ASP A 54 -13.34 8.11 15.12
CA ASP A 54 -12.61 8.32 16.37
C ASP A 54 -12.60 7.07 17.27
N ALA A 55 -13.15 5.95 16.76
CA ALA A 55 -13.28 4.69 17.49
C ALA A 55 -11.95 3.98 17.73
N PHE A 56 -10.99 4.07 16.80
CA PHE A 56 -9.62 3.59 17.06
C PHE A 56 -8.83 4.56 17.96
N PRO A 57 -7.77 4.06 18.63
CA PRO A 57 -6.83 4.90 19.38
C PRO A 57 -6.36 6.11 18.58
N GLU A 58 -6.05 7.21 19.27
CA GLU A 58 -5.72 8.51 18.67
C GLU A 58 -4.62 8.43 17.61
N LYS A 59 -3.64 7.55 17.78
CA LYS A 59 -2.56 7.34 16.79
C LYS A 59 -3.03 6.93 15.39
N TYR A 60 -4.24 6.35 15.27
CA TYR A 60 -4.82 5.95 13.99
C TYR A 60 -5.74 7.02 13.38
N ARG A 61 -5.90 8.16 14.08
CA ARG A 61 -6.60 9.33 13.55
C ARG A 61 -5.65 10.08 12.61
N LEU A 62 -6.21 10.81 11.64
CA LEU A 62 -5.44 11.60 10.68
C LEU A 62 -4.41 10.77 9.90
N GLY A 63 -4.87 9.69 9.27
CA GLY A 63 -4.03 8.89 8.40
C GLY A 63 -4.83 8.00 7.46
N ALA A 64 -4.11 7.19 6.70
CA ALA A 64 -4.68 6.28 5.72
C ALA A 64 -4.37 4.83 6.06
N PHE A 65 -5.40 3.99 6.00
CA PHE A 65 -5.25 2.54 5.95
C PHE A 65 -5.05 2.09 4.51
N VAL A 66 -4.03 1.30 4.25
CA VAL A 66 -3.70 0.81 2.91
C VAL A 66 -3.63 -0.71 2.93
N ALA A 67 -4.48 -1.37 2.15
CA ALA A 67 -4.46 -2.81 1.94
C ALA A 67 -3.45 -3.16 0.84
N ARG A 68 -2.42 -3.91 1.23
CA ARG A 68 -1.36 -4.39 0.35
C ARG A 68 -1.60 -5.86 0.05
N ARG A 69 -2.08 -6.16 -1.15
CA ARG A 69 -2.43 -7.54 -1.57
C ARG A 69 -1.22 -8.46 -1.61
N GLY A 70 -0.03 -7.89 -1.82
CA GLY A 70 1.19 -8.63 -2.11
C GLY A 70 1.22 -9.16 -3.54
N GLY A 71 2.41 -9.21 -4.14
CA GLY A 71 2.66 -9.66 -5.49
C GLY A 71 2.65 -11.19 -5.65
N VAL A 72 2.82 -11.67 -6.87
CA VAL A 72 2.94 -13.11 -7.15
C VAL A 72 4.43 -13.38 -7.41
N GLY A 73 5.19 -13.70 -6.37
CA GLY A 73 6.65 -13.87 -6.46
C GLY A 73 7.22 -14.32 -5.13
N ARG A 74 8.14 -15.30 -5.16
CA ARG A 74 8.59 -16.06 -3.98
C ARG A 74 9.83 -15.49 -3.29
N ALA A 75 10.53 -14.54 -3.90
CA ALA A 75 11.84 -14.11 -3.39
C ALA A 75 11.72 -13.23 -2.14
N ASP A 76 10.80 -12.26 -2.12
CA ASP A 76 10.60 -11.34 -1.00
C ASP A 76 9.12 -11.04 -0.75
N PHE A 77 8.58 -11.55 0.34
CA PHE A 77 7.21 -11.24 0.76
C PHE A 77 7.11 -9.80 1.27
N LEU A 78 6.61 -8.92 0.40
CA LEU A 78 6.18 -7.56 0.75
C LEU A 78 4.67 -7.40 0.50
N GLY A 79 4.00 -6.70 1.41
CA GLY A 79 2.54 -6.61 1.46
C GLY A 79 1.96 -7.76 2.29
N TYR A 80 0.80 -8.27 1.87
CA TYR A 80 0.03 -9.27 2.63
C TYR A 80 -0.37 -8.76 4.01
N ASP A 81 -0.79 -7.50 4.06
CA ASP A 81 -1.20 -6.81 5.27
C ASP A 81 -2.03 -5.56 4.96
N VAL A 82 -2.61 -5.00 6.00
CA VAL A 82 -3.07 -3.61 6.01
C VAL A 82 -2.09 -2.82 6.86
N VAL A 83 -1.63 -1.70 6.31
CA VAL A 83 -0.77 -0.75 7.01
C VAL A 83 -1.53 0.54 7.30
N PHE A 84 -1.11 1.24 8.34
CA PHE A 84 -1.50 2.61 8.62
C PHE A 84 -0.36 3.56 8.25
N VAL A 85 -0.70 4.64 7.57
CA VAL A 85 0.22 5.73 7.22
C VAL A 85 -0.30 6.99 7.91
N PRO A 86 0.43 7.52 8.91
CA PRO A 86 0.08 8.79 9.53
C PRO A 86 0.23 9.95 8.53
N PHE A 87 -0.62 10.96 8.66
CA PHE A 87 -0.56 12.18 7.87
C PHE A 87 -0.41 13.40 8.77
N GLU A 88 0.41 14.35 8.33
CA GLU A 88 0.57 15.66 8.93
C GLU A 88 0.38 16.73 7.85
N VAL A 89 -0.50 17.72 8.11
CA VAL A 89 -0.72 18.86 7.22
C VAL A 89 -0.94 18.44 5.75
N GLY A 90 -1.77 17.41 5.54
CA GLY A 90 -2.12 16.91 4.21
C GLY A 90 -1.06 16.06 3.51
N SER A 91 0.07 15.78 4.16
CA SER A 91 1.16 14.95 3.60
C SER A 91 1.38 13.70 4.45
N PRO A 92 1.75 12.55 3.85
CA PRO A 92 2.15 11.38 4.62
C PRO A 92 3.44 11.67 5.39
N THR A 93 3.58 11.16 6.61
CA THR A 93 4.78 11.38 7.44
C THR A 93 6.00 10.58 6.98
N GLY A 94 5.83 9.69 5.99
CA GLY A 94 6.85 8.73 5.57
C GLY A 94 6.84 7.42 6.38
N VAL A 95 6.13 7.39 7.52
CA VAL A 95 6.02 6.20 8.37
C VAL A 95 4.95 5.26 7.81
N VAL A 96 5.27 3.96 7.80
CA VAL A 96 4.35 2.89 7.41
C VAL A 96 4.27 1.89 8.56
N GLU A 97 3.14 1.88 9.26
CA GLU A 97 2.94 1.06 10.46
C GLU A 97 2.09 -0.18 10.13
N PRO A 98 2.45 -1.38 10.60
CA PRO A 98 1.58 -2.53 10.50
C PRO A 98 0.28 -2.32 11.29
N PHE A 99 -0.88 -2.61 10.67
CA PHE A 99 -2.19 -2.52 11.33
C PHE A 99 -2.90 -3.87 11.42
N LEU A 100 -3.00 -4.60 10.30
CA LEU A 100 -3.55 -5.96 10.25
C LEU A 100 -2.58 -6.85 9.48
N THR A 101 -1.96 -7.79 10.18
CA THR A 101 -0.91 -8.66 9.64
C THR A 101 -1.25 -10.14 9.85
N GLY A 102 -0.31 -11.02 9.48
CA GLY A 102 -0.45 -12.46 9.69
C GLY A 102 -1.09 -13.19 8.50
N PHE A 103 -1.16 -12.59 7.32
CA PHE A 103 -1.68 -13.27 6.12
C PHE A 103 -0.66 -14.17 5.43
N ILE A 104 0.62 -14.04 5.77
CA ILE A 104 1.67 -14.97 5.35
C ILE A 104 1.67 -16.15 6.31
N ALA A 105 1.52 -17.36 5.79
CA ALA A 105 1.48 -18.58 6.60
C ALA A 105 2.90 -19.13 6.81
N ASP A 106 3.69 -19.18 5.74
CA ASP A 106 5.08 -19.63 5.78
C ASP A 106 5.87 -18.88 4.70
N ARG A 107 6.93 -18.18 5.12
CA ARG A 107 7.78 -17.38 4.22
C ARG A 107 8.74 -18.26 3.41
N GLU A 108 9.23 -19.36 3.97
CA GLU A 108 10.17 -20.27 3.32
C GLU A 108 9.47 -21.09 2.24
N LEU A 109 8.28 -21.61 2.55
CA LEU A 109 7.45 -22.35 1.60
C LEU A 109 6.70 -21.43 0.63
N GLY A 110 6.69 -20.13 0.90
CA GLY A 110 6.00 -19.12 0.11
C GLY A 110 4.49 -19.28 0.09
N THR A 111 3.91 -19.66 1.23
CA THR A 111 2.48 -19.89 1.38
C THR A 111 1.80 -18.73 2.11
N VAL A 112 0.60 -18.39 1.64
CA VAL A 112 -0.22 -17.31 2.19
C VAL A 112 -1.62 -17.83 2.47
N ARG A 113 -2.25 -17.30 3.52
CA ARG A 113 -3.62 -17.63 3.93
C ARG A 113 -4.59 -16.49 3.70
N GLY A 114 -4.10 -15.33 3.24
CA GLY A 114 -4.95 -14.24 2.79
C GLY A 114 -4.17 -13.17 2.05
N ARG A 115 -4.92 -12.26 1.43
CA ARG A 115 -4.47 -11.25 0.49
C ARG A 115 -5.45 -10.07 0.56
N PRO A 116 -5.20 -9.09 1.44
CA PRO A 116 -6.11 -7.97 1.64
C PRO A 116 -6.18 -7.08 0.38
N VAL A 117 -7.39 -6.67 -0.01
CA VAL A 117 -7.66 -5.91 -1.24
C VAL A 117 -8.29 -4.56 -0.94
N GLY A 118 -9.54 -4.53 -0.45
CA GLY A 118 -10.29 -3.31 -0.18
C GLY A 118 -10.30 -2.95 1.29
N VAL A 119 -10.44 -1.66 1.59
CA VAL A 119 -10.66 -1.14 2.95
C VAL A 119 -11.88 -0.22 2.92
N ALA A 120 -12.85 -0.49 3.79
CA ALA A 120 -14.02 0.35 3.97
C ALA A 120 -14.23 0.69 5.45
N GLU A 121 -14.75 1.87 5.72
CA GLU A 121 -15.06 2.34 7.07
C GLU A 121 -16.57 2.24 7.30
N LEU A 122 -16.96 1.69 8.44
CA LEU A 122 -18.34 1.61 8.89
C LEU A 122 -18.73 2.82 9.75
N ALA A 123 -20.04 3.02 9.93
CA ALA A 123 -20.57 4.15 10.68
C ALA A 123 -20.17 4.17 12.16
N ASP A 124 -19.82 3.00 12.72
CA ASP A 124 -19.32 2.86 14.09
C ASP A 124 -17.79 3.06 14.20
N GLY A 125 -17.13 3.49 13.11
CA GLY A 125 -15.69 3.71 13.05
C GLY A 125 -14.85 2.43 12.92
N SER A 126 -15.46 1.25 12.80
CA SER A 126 -14.74 0.00 12.50
C SER A 126 -14.39 -0.12 11.01
N LEU A 127 -13.41 -0.97 10.67
CA LEU A 127 -13.01 -1.20 9.28
C LEU A 127 -13.44 -2.58 8.79
N LEU A 128 -13.87 -2.64 7.53
CA LEU A 128 -13.99 -3.86 6.74
C LEU A 128 -12.81 -3.98 5.78
N ILE A 129 -12.19 -5.16 5.76
CA ILE A 129 -11.08 -5.50 4.86
C ILE A 129 -11.49 -6.72 4.05
N SER A 130 -11.50 -6.60 2.72
CA SER A 130 -11.76 -7.76 1.86
C SER A 130 -10.49 -8.55 1.63
N ASP A 131 -10.59 -9.89 1.66
CA ASP A 131 -9.47 -10.82 1.46
C ASP A 131 -9.82 -11.81 0.34
N ASP A 132 -9.14 -11.69 -0.80
CA ASP A 132 -9.49 -12.47 -2.00
C ASP A 132 -9.00 -13.92 -1.93
N ALA A 133 -7.83 -14.19 -1.33
CA ALA A 133 -7.33 -15.54 -1.14
C ALA A 133 -8.03 -16.27 0.02
N GLY A 134 -8.38 -15.56 1.08
CA GLY A 134 -9.12 -16.10 2.22
C GLY A 134 -10.62 -16.24 1.99
N ASN A 135 -11.15 -15.67 0.90
CA ASN A 135 -12.59 -15.59 0.60
C ASN A 135 -13.41 -15.06 1.80
N ALA A 136 -12.92 -13.97 2.39
CA ALA A 136 -13.44 -13.45 3.65
C ALA A 136 -13.53 -11.92 3.66
N ILE A 137 -14.40 -11.39 4.51
CA ILE A 137 -14.39 -9.98 4.92
C ILE A 137 -14.05 -9.93 6.40
N TRP A 138 -12.92 -9.29 6.72
CA TRP A 138 -12.50 -9.07 8.10
C TRP A 138 -13.12 -7.78 8.62
N ARG A 139 -13.70 -7.81 9.83
CA ARG A 139 -14.08 -6.59 10.55
C ARG A 139 -13.10 -6.35 11.69
N VAL A 140 -12.41 -5.23 11.65
CA VAL A 140 -11.50 -4.78 12.72
C VAL A 140 -12.21 -3.70 13.51
N ARG A 141 -12.43 -3.93 14.80
CA ARG A 141 -13.01 -2.96 15.74
C ARG A 141 -12.12 -2.82 16.97
N TYR A 142 -11.99 -1.60 17.48
CA TYR A 142 -11.41 -1.37 18.80
C TYR A 142 -12.47 -1.67 19.87
N VAL A 143 -12.10 -2.40 20.92
CA VAL A 143 -13.02 -2.77 22.01
C VAL A 143 -12.64 -2.13 23.35
N GLY A 144 -11.64 -1.25 23.37
CA GLY A 144 -11.04 -0.76 24.62
C GLY A 144 -10.15 -1.81 25.29
N ASP A 145 -9.52 -1.40 26.39
CA ASP A 145 -9.00 -2.29 27.41
C ASP A 145 -10.00 -2.37 28.57
#